data_AF-Q8VWS0-F1
#
_entry.id   AF-Q8VWS0-F1
#
_cell.length_a   1.000
_cell.length_b   1.000
_cell.length_c   1.000
_cell.angle_alpha   90.00
_cell.angle_beta   90.00
_cell.angle_gamma   90.00
#
_symmetry.space_group_name_H-M   'P 1'
#
loop_
_entity.id
_entity.type
_entity.pdbx_description
1 polymer ?
#
loop_
_entity_poly.entity_id
_entity_poly.type
_entity_poly.pdbx_seq_one_letter_code
_entity_poly.pdbx_strand_id
1 'polypeptide(L)'
;QSQQHKLMPMLASVYAFHFATRYLVDKYSEMKKSHDEDVVGDVHALSAGLKAYVTSYTAKSLSVCREACGGHGYAAVNRFGILRNDHDIFQTFEGDNTVLLQQVAADLLKQYKEKFQGGTLTVTWHYLRESMSS
;
A
#
# COMPACT_ATOMS: atom_id res chain seq x y z
N GLN A 1 19.49 4.80 -20.87
CA GLN A 1 18.17 4.15 -21.02
C GLN A 1 17.88 3.15 -19.90
N SER A 2 18.75 2.17 -19.62
CA SER A 2 18.52 1.15 -18.56
C SER A 2 18.33 1.72 -17.14
N GLN A 3 19.12 2.74 -16.75
CA GLN A 3 18.99 3.37 -15.43
C GLN A 3 17.67 4.14 -15.25
N GLN A 4 17.19 4.82 -16.29
CA GLN A 4 15.92 5.54 -16.25
C GLN A 4 14.74 4.56 -16.13
N HIS A 5 14.75 3.46 -16.87
CA HIS A 5 13.72 2.43 -16.74
C HIS A 5 13.68 1.77 -15.36
N LYS A 6 14.83 1.77 -14.65
CA LYS A 6 14.91 1.29 -13.27
C LYS A 6 14.36 2.33 -12.27
N LEU A 7 14.81 3.59 -12.37
CA LEU A 7 14.58 4.60 -11.33
C LEU A 7 13.30 5.44 -11.55
N MET A 8 12.96 5.78 -12.79
CA MET A 8 11.83 6.67 -13.07
C MET A 8 10.47 6.10 -12.63
N PRO A 9 10.17 4.79 -12.81
CA PRO A 9 8.94 4.22 -12.27
C PRO A 9 8.89 4.28 -10.75
N MET A 10 10.01 4.05 -10.06
CA MET A 10 10.07 4.15 -8.59
C MET A 10 9.83 5.58 -8.12
N LEU A 11 10.42 6.57 -8.80
CA LEU A 11 10.17 7.98 -8.51
C LEU A 11 8.69 8.33 -8.70
N ALA A 12 8.07 7.88 -9.79
CA ALA A 12 6.64 8.08 -10.03
C ALA A 12 5.78 7.40 -8.94
N SER A 13 6.13 6.18 -8.53
CA SER A 13 5.46 5.46 -7.45
C SER A 13 5.54 6.19 -6.11
N VAL A 14 6.66 6.86 -5.79
CA VAL A 14 6.76 7.69 -4.57
C VAL A 14 5.71 8.79 -4.54
N TYR A 15 5.51 9.51 -5.67
CA TYR A 15 4.45 10.53 -5.75
C TYR A 15 3.06 9.92 -5.68
N ALA A 16 2.83 8.79 -6.35
CA ALA A 16 1.55 8.08 -6.27
C ALA A 16 1.22 7.67 -4.82
N PHE A 17 2.20 7.12 -4.09
CA PHE A 17 2.03 6.74 -2.68
C PHE A 17 1.82 7.96 -1.79
N HIS A 18 2.50 9.08 -2.04
CA HIS A 18 2.25 10.32 -1.32
C HIS A 18 0.80 10.77 -1.43
N PHE A 19 0.22 10.76 -2.63
CA PHE A 19 -1.19 11.10 -2.83
C PHE A 19 -2.14 10.07 -2.22
N ALA A 20 -1.84 8.78 -2.33
CA ALA A 20 -2.62 7.71 -1.71
C ALA A 20 -2.66 7.83 -0.17
N THR A 21 -1.51 8.13 0.45
CA THR A 21 -1.43 8.36 1.90
C THR A 21 -2.21 9.60 2.32
N ARG A 22 -2.15 10.69 1.55
CA ARG A 22 -2.96 11.89 1.83
C ARG A 22 -4.45 11.59 1.77
N TYR A 23 -4.89 10.87 0.75
CA TYR A 23 -6.28 10.43 0.63
C TYR A 23 -6.72 9.57 1.84
N LEU A 24 -5.88 8.63 2.28
CA LEU A 24 -6.15 7.83 3.48
C LEU A 24 -6.27 8.70 4.74
N VAL A 25 -5.43 9.70 4.91
CA VAL A 25 -5.49 10.64 6.06
C VAL A 25 -6.80 11.43 6.03
N ASP A 26 -7.22 11.92 4.87
CA ASP A 26 -8.49 12.64 4.72
C ASP A 26 -9.67 11.72 5.06
N LYS A 27 -9.67 10.47 4.57
CA LYS A 27 -10.68 9.47 4.91
C LYS A 27 -10.72 9.11 6.39
N TYR A 28 -9.55 8.99 7.02
CA TYR A 28 -9.45 8.78 8.46
C TYR A 28 -10.07 9.97 9.26
N SER A 29 -9.88 11.20 8.78
CA SER A 29 -10.52 12.39 9.37
C SER A 29 -12.04 12.36 9.23
N GLU A 30 -12.57 11.93 8.08
CA GLU A 30 -14.00 11.74 7.86
C GLU A 30 -14.58 10.66 8.79
N MET A 31 -13.92 9.51 8.87
CA MET A 31 -14.30 8.39 9.76
C MET A 31 -14.43 8.83 11.22
N LYS A 32 -13.48 9.64 11.71
CA LYS A 32 -13.51 10.18 13.08
C LYS A 32 -14.72 11.07 13.35
N LYS A 33 -15.32 11.66 12.32
CA LYS A 33 -16.52 12.52 12.42
C LYS A 33 -17.82 11.71 12.31
N SER A 34 -17.87 10.67 11.48
CA SER A 34 -19.13 9.98 11.15
C SER A 34 -19.52 8.83 12.08
N HIS A 35 -18.57 8.21 12.81
CA HIS A 35 -18.81 6.99 13.64
C HIS A 35 -19.56 5.86 12.88
N ASP A 36 -19.51 5.90 11.55
CA ASP A 36 -20.17 4.96 10.65
C ASP A 36 -19.28 3.70 10.51
N GLU A 37 -19.84 2.54 10.85
CA GLU A 37 -19.11 1.25 10.85
C GLU A 37 -18.60 0.87 9.46
N ASP A 38 -19.33 1.23 8.39
CA ASP A 38 -18.92 0.94 7.02
C ASP A 38 -17.69 1.77 6.64
N VAL A 39 -17.65 3.04 7.07
CA VAL A 39 -16.50 3.93 6.87
C VAL A 39 -15.29 3.46 7.68
N VAL A 40 -15.51 2.93 8.88
CA VAL A 40 -14.44 2.34 9.70
C VAL A 40 -13.85 1.11 9.02
N GLY A 41 -14.68 0.21 8.49
CA GLY A 41 -14.24 -0.96 7.74
C GLY A 41 -13.40 -0.59 6.52
N ASP A 42 -13.87 0.36 5.72
CA ASP A 42 -13.18 0.85 4.52
C ASP A 42 -11.82 1.47 4.85
N VAL A 43 -11.74 2.33 5.87
CA VAL A 43 -10.48 2.93 6.30
C VAL A 43 -9.51 1.88 6.83
N HIS A 44 -10.00 0.88 7.56
CA HIS A 44 -9.18 -0.22 8.04
C HIS A 44 -8.57 -1.01 6.88
N ALA A 45 -9.39 -1.50 5.94
CA ALA A 45 -8.95 -2.25 4.77
C ALA A 45 -7.94 -1.43 3.92
N LEU A 46 -8.25 -0.16 3.64
CA LEU A 46 -7.37 0.71 2.88
C LEU A 46 -6.03 0.95 3.58
N SER A 47 -6.05 1.17 4.90
CA SER A 47 -4.83 1.38 5.68
C SER A 47 -3.92 0.14 5.73
N ALA A 48 -4.51 -1.05 5.95
CA ALA A 48 -3.80 -2.32 5.96
C ALA A 48 -3.14 -2.61 4.60
N GLY A 49 -3.89 -2.47 3.51
CA GLY A 49 -3.40 -2.67 2.15
C GLY A 49 -2.30 -1.69 1.76
N LEU A 50 -2.51 -0.39 2.03
CA LEU A 50 -1.54 0.64 1.68
C LEU A 50 -0.24 0.46 2.47
N LYS A 51 -0.30 0.18 3.77
CA LYS A 51 0.88 -0.10 4.59
C LYS A 51 1.64 -1.29 4.04
N ALA A 52 0.96 -2.42 3.84
CA ALA A 52 1.61 -3.65 3.38
C ALA A 52 2.28 -3.47 2.00
N TYR A 53 1.57 -2.82 1.07
CA TYR A 53 2.08 -2.60 -0.28
C TYR A 53 3.25 -1.62 -0.31
N VAL A 54 3.10 -0.43 0.27
CA VAL A 54 4.10 0.63 0.22
C VAL A 54 5.38 0.21 0.94
N THR A 55 5.27 -0.43 2.11
CA THR A 55 6.47 -0.86 2.87
C THR A 55 7.23 -1.96 2.13
N SER A 56 6.54 -2.91 1.49
CA SER A 56 7.18 -3.94 0.67
C SER A 56 7.84 -3.34 -0.58
N TYR A 57 7.17 -2.38 -1.22
CA TYR A 57 7.71 -1.67 -2.39
C TYR A 57 8.96 -0.86 -2.04
N THR A 58 8.94 -0.15 -0.92
CA THR A 58 10.08 0.65 -0.45
C THR A 58 11.30 -0.23 -0.13
N ALA A 59 11.12 -1.37 0.54
CA ALA A 59 12.21 -2.31 0.82
C ALA A 59 12.92 -2.78 -0.47
N LYS A 60 12.13 -3.12 -1.50
CA LYS A 60 12.65 -3.46 -2.82
C LYS A 60 13.34 -2.27 -3.49
N SER A 61 12.74 -1.09 -3.42
CA SER A 61 13.26 0.13 -4.05
C SER A 61 14.61 0.55 -3.47
N LEU A 62 14.78 0.47 -2.15
CA LEU A 62 16.06 0.74 -1.49
C LEU A 62 17.18 -0.15 -2.02
N SER A 63 16.90 -1.45 -2.23
CA SER A 63 17.87 -2.39 -2.80
C SER A 63 18.21 -2.05 -4.25
N VAL A 64 17.20 -1.73 -5.05
CA VAL A 64 17.36 -1.36 -6.47
C VAL A 64 18.15 -0.04 -6.61
N CYS A 65 17.86 0.96 -5.79
CA CYS A 65 18.59 2.23 -5.76
C CYS A 65 20.06 2.04 -5.37
N ARG A 66 20.34 1.21 -4.35
CA ARG A 66 21.72 0.87 -3.95
C ARG A 66 22.50 0.25 -5.10
N GLU A 67 21.90 -0.72 -5.80
CA GLU A 67 22.52 -1.40 -6.94
C GLU A 67 22.70 -0.47 -8.15
N ALA A 68 21.79 0.49 -8.35
CA ALA A 68 21.92 1.49 -9.40
C ALA A 68 23.16 2.38 -9.23
N CYS A 69 23.64 2.56 -8.00
CA CYS A 69 24.89 3.27 -7.68
C CYS A 69 26.16 2.42 -7.86
N GLY A 70 26.05 1.17 -8.33
CA GLY A 70 27.18 0.27 -8.55
C GLY A 70 27.96 -0.04 -7.25
N GLY A 71 29.27 -0.25 -7.35
CA GLY A 71 30.12 -0.56 -6.21
C GLY A 71 30.12 0.53 -5.12
N HIS A 72 29.99 1.80 -5.52
CA HIS A 72 29.88 2.90 -4.56
C HIS A 72 28.63 2.81 -3.70
N GLY A 73 27.53 2.22 -4.19
CA GLY A 73 26.33 1.99 -3.39
C GLY A 73 26.56 1.12 -2.15
N TYR A 74 27.64 0.34 -2.10
CA TYR A 74 28.04 -0.41 -0.91
C TYR A 74 28.70 0.46 0.17
N ALA A 75 29.34 1.56 -0.21
CA ALA A 75 30.06 2.41 0.73
C ALA A 75 29.11 3.03 1.76
N ALA A 76 29.47 2.94 3.04
CA ALA A 76 28.65 3.43 4.17
C ALA A 76 28.28 4.92 4.03
N VAL A 77 29.12 5.73 3.37
CA VAL A 77 28.85 7.14 3.09
C VAL A 77 27.57 7.38 2.29
N ASN A 78 27.15 6.41 1.48
CA ASN A 78 25.90 6.47 0.69
C ASN A 78 24.67 6.01 1.47
N ARG A 79 24.83 5.52 2.72
CA ARG A 79 23.78 5.26 3.71
C ARG A 79 22.67 4.26 3.34
N PHE A 80 22.71 3.63 2.17
CA PHE A 80 21.72 2.63 1.77
C PHE A 80 21.61 1.45 2.76
N GLY A 81 22.72 1.02 3.37
CA GLY A 81 22.69 -0.05 4.37
C GLY A 81 21.89 0.33 5.62
N ILE A 82 22.12 1.54 6.15
CA ILE A 82 21.40 2.06 7.32
C ILE A 82 19.91 2.26 6.96
N LEU A 83 19.62 2.90 5.83
CA LEU A 83 18.24 3.12 5.38
C LEU A 83 17.44 1.82 5.21
N ARG A 84 18.07 0.75 4.75
CA ARG A 84 17.43 -0.57 4.65
C ARG A 84 17.13 -1.15 6.02
N ASN A 85 18.12 -1.17 6.91
CA ASN A 85 17.94 -1.66 8.28
C ASN A 85 16.84 -0.90 9.03
N ASP A 86 16.82 0.43 8.90
CA ASP A 86 15.80 1.28 9.51
C ASP A 86 14.41 1.03 8.90
N HIS A 87 14.36 0.61 7.63
CA HIS A 87 13.10 0.35 6.94
C HIS A 87 12.50 -1.02 7.25
N ASP A 88 13.31 -2.02 7.56
CA ASP A 88 12.88 -3.42 7.70
C ASP A 88 11.74 -3.59 8.73
N ILE A 89 11.75 -2.80 9.81
CA ILE A 89 10.70 -2.83 10.84
C ILE A 89 9.31 -2.45 10.30
N PHE A 90 9.23 -1.61 9.27
CA PHE A 90 7.94 -1.19 8.71
C PHE A 90 7.18 -2.33 8.04
N GLN A 91 7.85 -3.44 7.71
CA GLN A 91 7.20 -4.62 7.15
C GLN A 91 6.52 -5.50 8.21
N THR A 92 6.82 -5.30 9.50
CA THR A 92 6.38 -6.17 10.59
C THR A 92 5.59 -5.46 11.68
N PHE A 93 5.92 -4.21 11.98
CA PHE A 93 5.16 -3.43 12.97
C PHE A 93 3.73 -3.13 12.47
N GLU A 94 2.81 -2.84 13.38
CA GLU A 94 1.39 -2.57 13.04
C GLU A 94 0.70 -3.67 12.21
N GLY A 95 1.25 -4.89 12.23
CA GLY A 95 0.80 -6.06 11.49
C GLY A 95 1.79 -6.50 10.41
N ASP A 96 2.08 -7.81 10.36
CA ASP A 96 2.86 -8.40 9.26
C ASP A 96 2.20 -8.13 7.91
N ASN A 97 2.99 -7.80 6.89
CA ASN A 97 2.47 -7.43 5.57
C ASN A 97 1.61 -8.53 4.93
N THR A 98 1.93 -9.82 5.13
CA THR A 98 1.12 -10.92 4.60
C THR A 98 -0.22 -10.98 5.32
N VAL A 99 -0.21 -10.85 6.64
CA VAL A 99 -1.43 -10.84 7.46
C VAL A 99 -2.33 -9.66 7.10
N LEU A 100 -1.77 -8.47 6.91
CA LEU A 100 -2.53 -7.29 6.49
C LEU A 100 -3.16 -7.47 5.10
N LEU A 101 -2.43 -8.06 4.15
CA LEU A 101 -2.99 -8.40 2.83
C LEU A 101 -4.08 -9.48 2.93
N GLN A 102 -3.95 -10.44 3.85
CA GLN A 102 -5.01 -11.41 4.13
C GLN A 102 -6.27 -10.76 4.70
N GLN A 103 -6.13 -9.75 5.57
CA GLN A 103 -7.28 -8.97 6.07
C GLN A 103 -7.99 -8.24 4.93
N VAL A 104 -7.24 -7.59 4.04
CA VAL A 104 -7.81 -6.95 2.83
C VAL A 104 -8.52 -7.97 1.94
N ALA A 105 -7.91 -9.14 1.72
CA ALA A 105 -8.51 -10.19 0.92
C ALA A 105 -9.80 -10.75 1.57
N ALA A 106 -9.82 -10.90 2.89
CA ALA A 106 -11.01 -11.35 3.62
C ALA A 106 -12.15 -10.32 3.52
N ASP A 107 -11.85 -9.03 3.65
CA ASP A 107 -12.83 -7.95 3.47
C ASP A 107 -13.40 -7.94 2.05
N LEU A 108 -12.54 -8.05 1.04
CA LEU A 108 -12.93 -8.16 -0.37
C LEU A 108 -13.87 -9.34 -0.63
N LEU A 109 -13.55 -10.52 -0.08
CA LEU A 109 -14.38 -11.71 -0.23
C LEU A 109 -15.73 -11.57 0.48
N LYS A 110 -15.77 -10.88 1.63
CA LYS A 110 -17.02 -10.56 2.34
C LYS A 110 -17.91 -9.67 1.48
N GLN A 111 -17.38 -8.56 0.97
CA GLN A 111 -18.12 -7.63 0.11
C GLN A 111 -18.61 -8.30 -1.19
N TYR A 112 -17.77 -9.17 -1.79
CA TYR A 112 -18.15 -9.96 -2.95
C TYR A 112 -19.34 -10.88 -2.65
N LYS A 113 -19.32 -11.58 -1.51
CA LYS A 113 -20.40 -12.47 -1.06
C LYS A 113 -21.69 -11.69 -0.83
N GLU A 114 -21.63 -10.54 -0.17
CA GLU A 114 -22.80 -9.69 0.10
C GLU A 114 -23.44 -9.22 -1.19
N LYS A 115 -22.64 -8.80 -2.18
CA LYS A 115 -23.15 -8.45 -3.50
C LYS A 115 -23.80 -9.62 -4.24
N PHE A 116 -23.23 -10.83 -4.16
CA PHE A 116 -23.85 -12.02 -4.75
C PHE A 116 -25.25 -12.30 -4.17
N GLN A 117 -25.50 -11.86 -2.94
CA GLN A 117 -26.79 -11.97 -2.26
C GLN A 117 -27.71 -10.75 -2.48
N GLY A 118 -27.32 -9.79 -3.33
CA GLY A 118 -28.08 -8.58 -3.64
C GLY A 118 -27.70 -7.33 -2.83
N GLY A 119 -26.64 -7.38 -2.03
CA GLY A 119 -26.10 -6.25 -1.26
C GLY A 119 -25.33 -5.22 -2.11
N THR A 120 -25.02 -4.07 -1.50
CA THR A 120 -24.21 -2.99 -2.10
C THR A 120 -22.73 -3.15 -1.78
N LEU A 121 -21.84 -2.79 -2.71
CA LEU A 121 -20.38 -2.69 -2.44
C LEU A 121 -20.05 -1.33 -1.81
N THR A 122 -19.02 -1.28 -0.98
CA THR A 122 -18.51 0.01 -0.48
C THR A 122 -17.83 0.79 -1.60
N VAL A 123 -17.74 2.12 -1.44
CA VAL A 123 -17.38 3.07 -2.51
C VAL A 123 -16.03 2.73 -3.17
N THR A 124 -15.06 2.29 -2.37
CA THR A 124 -13.72 1.91 -2.82
C THR A 124 -13.74 0.79 -3.87
N TRP A 125 -14.76 -0.06 -3.85
CA TRP A 125 -14.84 -1.29 -4.63
C TRP A 125 -15.84 -1.23 -5.78
N HIS A 126 -16.37 -0.05 -6.10
CA HIS A 126 -17.31 0.13 -7.21
C HIS A 126 -16.80 -0.42 -8.56
N TYR A 127 -15.47 -0.47 -8.77
CA TYR A 127 -14.89 -1.03 -9.99
C TYR A 127 -15.12 -2.55 -10.13
N LEU A 128 -15.29 -3.29 -9.02
CA LEU A 128 -15.71 -4.70 -9.05
C LEU A 128 -17.17 -4.86 -9.50
N ARG A 129 -17.91 -3.76 -9.66
CA ARG A 129 -19.23 -3.79 -10.29
C ARG A 129 -19.16 -4.22 -11.74
N GLU A 130 -18.20 -3.68 -12.48
CA GLU A 130 -18.07 -3.87 -13.93
C GLU A 130 -17.59 -5.29 -14.27
N SER A 131 -16.70 -5.87 -13.45
CA SER A 131 -16.18 -7.22 -13.68
C SER A 131 -17.17 -8.34 -13.35
N MET A 132 -18.22 -8.06 -12.59
CA MET A 132 -19.23 -9.07 -12.19
C MET A 132 -20.51 -9.04 -13.05
N SER A 133 -20.64 -8.05 -13.94
CA SER A 133 -21.76 -7.97 -14.89
C SER A 133 -21.45 -8.58 -16.26
N SER A 134 -20.26 -9.16 -16.43
CA SER A 134 -19.87 -10.00 -17.58
C SER A 134 -19.95 -11.47 -17.21
#